data_AF-A0A255EIG3-F1
#
_entry.id   AF-A0A255EIG3-F1
#
_cell.length_a   1.000
_cell.length_b   1.000
_cell.length_c   1.000
_cell.angle_alpha   90.00
_cell.angle_beta   90.00
_cell.angle_gamma   90.00
#
_symmetry.space_group_name_H-M   'P 1'
#
loop_
_entity.id
_entity.type
_entity.pdbx_description
1 polymer ?
#
loop_
_entity_poly.entity_id
_entity_poly.type
_entity_poly.pdbx_seq_one_letter_code
_entity_poly.pdbx_strand_id
1 'polypeptide(L)'
;MSEVEFRPETWRSSGDAFESEAASVAQAVQSVISANSDMGAMGAGNGGTLADAALATVFPMVFERLTESINSIADGLAADGTSMIDTAAVYEQTEQTNTDTANATNTDIANAGES
;
A
#
# COMPACT_ATOMS: atom_id res chain seq x y z
N MET A 1 -23.95 10.38 20.55
CA MET A 1 -22.98 9.55 19.83
C MET A 1 -23.00 10.07 18.40
N SER A 2 -21.91 10.65 17.88
CA SER A 2 -21.90 11.01 16.45
C SER A 2 -21.84 9.72 15.67
N GLU A 3 -22.80 9.52 14.76
CA GLU A 3 -22.82 8.38 13.87
C GLU A 3 -21.56 8.45 12.99
N VAL A 4 -20.64 7.50 13.19
CA VAL A 4 -19.47 7.37 12.32
C VAL A 4 -19.97 6.67 11.08
N GLU A 5 -20.28 7.45 10.04
CA GLU A 5 -20.75 6.95 8.75
C GLU A 5 -19.56 6.48 7.91
N PHE A 6 -19.72 5.34 7.22
CA PHE A 6 -18.72 4.87 6.29
C PHE A 6 -18.73 5.75 5.03
N ARG A 7 -17.54 6.19 4.59
CA ARG A 7 -17.37 7.13 3.47
C ARG A 7 -16.51 6.50 2.36
N PRO A 8 -17.11 5.81 1.36
CA PRO A 8 -16.38 5.12 0.30
C PRO A 8 -15.38 6.00 -0.44
N GLU A 9 -15.71 7.28 -0.65
CA GLU A 9 -14.85 8.27 -1.30
C GLU A 9 -13.57 8.53 -0.52
N THR A 10 -13.63 8.51 0.81
CA THR A 10 -12.45 8.69 1.67
C THR A 10 -11.55 7.46 1.60
N TRP A 11 -12.14 6.28 1.53
CA TRP A 11 -11.42 5.02 1.37
C TRP A 11 -10.70 4.92 0.03
N ARG A 12 -11.37 5.28 -1.08
CA ARG A 12 -10.72 5.37 -2.40
C ARG A 12 -9.58 6.36 -2.40
N SER A 13 -9.82 7.60 -1.97
CA SER A 13 -8.80 8.64 -1.95
C SER A 13 -7.59 8.24 -1.10
N SER A 14 -7.80 7.50 -0.01
CA SER A 14 -6.70 6.98 0.81
C SER A 14 -6.00 5.82 0.11
N GLY A 15 -6.74 4.91 -0.52
CA GLY A 15 -6.17 3.80 -1.28
C GLY A 15 -5.28 4.26 -2.44
N ASP A 16 -5.76 5.24 -3.22
CA ASP A 16 -4.99 5.89 -4.29
C ASP A 16 -3.69 6.51 -3.74
N ALA A 17 -3.75 7.14 -2.54
CA ALA A 17 -2.58 7.71 -1.90
C ALA A 17 -1.58 6.63 -1.46
N PHE A 18 -2.05 5.50 -0.92
CA PHE A 18 -1.20 4.37 -0.56
C PHE A 18 -0.49 3.77 -1.79
N GLU A 19 -1.22 3.56 -2.89
CA GLU A 19 -0.64 3.07 -4.15
C GLU A 19 0.39 4.04 -4.72
N SER A 20 0.11 5.35 -4.71
CA SER A 20 1.02 6.38 -5.21
C SER A 20 2.29 6.50 -4.37
N GLU A 21 2.16 6.48 -3.04
CA GLU A 21 3.30 6.64 -2.13
C GLU A 21 4.17 5.38 -2.02
N ALA A 22 3.60 4.18 -2.24
CA ALA A 22 4.34 2.93 -2.30
C ALA A 22 5.51 3.00 -3.31
N ALA A 23 5.24 3.51 -4.51
CA ALA A 23 6.26 3.68 -5.55
C ALA A 23 7.34 4.69 -5.15
N SER A 24 6.95 5.79 -4.49
CA SER A 24 7.87 6.83 -4.01
C SER A 24 8.81 6.30 -2.94
N VAL A 25 8.33 5.47 -2.00
CA VAL A 25 9.14 4.88 -0.94
C VAL A 25 10.23 3.97 -1.51
N ALA A 26 9.86 3.06 -2.42
CA ALA A 26 10.83 2.17 -3.06
C ALA A 26 11.92 2.95 -3.81
N GLN A 27 11.52 3.96 -4.60
CA GLN A 27 12.46 4.79 -5.35
C GLN A 27 13.39 5.60 -4.44
N ALA A 28 12.85 6.23 -3.38
CA ALA A 28 13.63 7.04 -2.46
C ALA A 28 14.75 6.21 -1.81
N VAL A 29 14.43 5.00 -1.36
CA VAL A 29 15.44 4.16 -0.72
C VAL A 29 16.40 3.57 -1.75
N GLN A 30 15.92 3.14 -2.91
CA GLN A 30 16.82 2.66 -3.96
C GLN A 30 17.83 3.75 -4.34
N SER A 31 17.42 5.02 -4.42
CA SER A 31 18.32 6.14 -4.63
C SER A 31 19.36 6.30 -3.50
N VAL A 32 18.96 6.14 -2.24
CA VAL A 32 19.90 6.20 -1.10
C VAL A 32 20.89 5.04 -1.14
N ILE A 33 20.43 3.82 -1.41
CA ILE A 33 21.27 2.63 -1.52
C ILE A 33 22.28 2.83 -2.66
N SER A 34 21.81 3.16 -3.87
CA SER A 34 22.71 3.37 -5.01
C SER A 34 23.74 4.47 -4.79
N ALA A 35 23.38 5.55 -4.06
CA ALA A 35 24.32 6.62 -3.73
C ALA A 35 25.38 6.22 -2.69
N ASN A 36 25.11 5.20 -1.88
CA ASN A 36 25.95 4.82 -0.73
C ASN A 36 26.49 3.39 -0.81
N SER A 37 26.20 2.64 -1.87
CA SER A 37 26.63 1.24 -2.02
C SER A 37 27.99 1.07 -2.71
N ASP A 38 28.61 2.16 -3.16
CA ASP A 38 29.96 2.12 -3.73
C ASP A 38 31.01 1.98 -2.63
N MET A 39 31.42 0.73 -2.38
CA MET A 39 32.47 0.40 -1.42
C MET A 39 33.83 1.04 -1.77
N GLY A 40 34.08 1.34 -3.04
CA GLY A 40 35.25 2.09 -3.50
C GLY A 40 35.20 3.55 -3.06
N ALA A 41 34.06 4.21 -3.26
CA ALA A 41 33.83 5.58 -2.77
C ALA A 41 33.84 5.67 -1.23
N MET A 42 33.45 4.60 -0.52
CA MET A 42 33.55 4.50 0.94
C MET A 42 34.96 4.22 1.47
N GLY A 43 35.96 4.11 0.60
CA GLY A 43 37.36 3.89 0.99
C GLY A 43 37.74 2.44 1.29
N ALA A 44 36.80 1.49 1.22
CA ALA A 44 37.05 0.06 1.45
C ALA A 44 37.46 -0.69 0.16
N GLY A 45 37.26 -0.09 -1.02
CA GLY A 45 37.48 -0.78 -2.31
C GLY A 45 38.95 -1.07 -2.67
N ASN A 46 39.92 -0.46 -1.98
CA ASN A 46 41.35 -0.65 -2.25
C ASN A 46 42.11 -1.47 -1.19
N GLY A 47 41.39 -2.13 -0.26
CA GLY A 47 41.93 -3.24 0.53
C GLY A 47 43.19 -2.93 1.37
N GLY A 48 43.25 -1.77 2.03
CA GLY A 48 44.40 -1.40 2.86
C GLY A 48 44.54 -2.26 4.13
N THR A 49 43.44 -2.85 4.60
CA THR A 49 43.36 -3.62 5.85
C THR A 49 42.43 -4.84 5.73
N LEU A 50 42.56 -5.79 6.67
CA LEU A 50 41.61 -6.91 6.85
C LEU A 50 40.18 -6.43 7.11
N ALA A 51 40.01 -5.25 7.73
CA ALA A 51 38.70 -4.66 7.96
C ALA A 51 38.05 -4.25 6.63
N ASP A 52 38.80 -3.66 5.70
CA ASP A 52 38.28 -3.25 4.38
C ASP A 52 37.77 -4.44 3.57
N ALA A 53 38.49 -5.56 3.61
CA ALA A 53 38.07 -6.81 2.96
C ALA A 53 36.79 -7.40 3.59
N ALA A 54 36.67 -7.35 4.91
CA ALA A 54 35.47 -7.78 5.62
C ALA A 54 34.27 -6.87 5.28
N LEU A 55 34.46 -5.55 5.25
CA LEU A 55 33.44 -4.58 4.90
C LEU A 55 32.97 -4.76 3.44
N ALA A 56 33.90 -4.91 2.50
CA ALA A 56 33.59 -5.17 1.10
C ALA A 56 32.81 -6.48 0.86
N THR A 57 32.92 -7.45 1.79
CA THR A 57 32.18 -8.72 1.71
C THR A 57 30.78 -8.61 2.32
N VAL A 58 30.63 -7.91 3.45
CA VAL A 58 29.38 -7.88 4.23
C VAL A 58 28.39 -6.85 3.70
N PHE A 59 28.85 -5.65 3.33
CA PHE A 59 27.98 -4.54 2.96
C PHE A 59 27.10 -4.80 1.73
N PRO A 60 27.57 -5.47 0.66
CA PRO A 60 26.70 -5.82 -0.46
C PRO A 60 25.47 -6.63 -0.05
N MET A 61 25.65 -7.63 0.82
CA MET A 61 24.52 -8.43 1.34
C MET A 61 23.57 -7.57 2.18
N VAL A 62 24.09 -6.63 2.98
CA VAL A 62 23.24 -5.73 3.77
C VAL A 62 22.39 -4.85 2.86
N PHE A 63 22.96 -4.29 1.78
CA PHE A 63 22.23 -3.48 0.82
C PHE A 63 21.18 -4.28 0.03
N GLU A 64 21.49 -5.53 -0.31
CA GLU A 64 20.53 -6.45 -0.94
C GLU A 64 19.33 -6.69 -0.01
N ARG A 65 19.57 -7.06 1.25
CA ARG A 65 18.48 -7.28 2.23
C ARG A 65 17.66 -6.04 2.53
N LEU A 66 18.30 -4.87 2.55
CA LEU A 66 17.61 -3.60 2.71
C LEU A 66 16.69 -3.32 1.52
N THR A 67 17.17 -3.58 0.30
CA THR A 67 16.38 -3.45 -0.94
C THR A 67 15.18 -4.39 -0.93
N GLU A 68 15.38 -5.67 -0.60
CA GLU A 68 14.30 -6.67 -0.49
C GLU A 68 13.23 -6.24 0.52
N SER A 69 13.65 -5.79 1.70
CA SER A 69 12.73 -5.39 2.76
C SER A 69 11.86 -4.21 2.35
N ILE A 70 12.43 -3.27 1.60
CA ILE A 70 11.73 -2.03 1.24
C ILE A 70 10.81 -2.24 0.05
N ASN A 71 11.21 -3.07 -0.91
CA ASN A 71 10.29 -3.54 -1.95
C ASN A 71 9.09 -4.27 -1.34
N SER A 72 9.32 -5.14 -0.35
CA SER A 72 8.24 -5.82 0.37
C SER A 72 7.30 -4.84 1.09
N ILE A 73 7.83 -3.79 1.72
CA ILE A 73 7.01 -2.73 2.33
C ILE A 73 6.20 -1.98 1.28
N ALA A 74 6.82 -1.60 0.15
CA ALA A 74 6.13 -0.91 -0.93
C ALA A 74 5.01 -1.77 -1.52
N ASP A 75 5.27 -3.05 -1.78
CA ASP A 75 4.26 -4.01 -2.25
C ASP A 75 3.11 -4.14 -1.25
N GLY A 76 3.41 -4.17 0.07
CA GLY A 76 2.41 -4.19 1.12
C GLY A 76 1.53 -2.93 1.15
N LEU A 77 2.13 -1.74 1.03
CA LEU A 77 1.39 -0.48 0.96
C LEU A 77 0.48 -0.41 -0.27
N ALA A 78 0.96 -0.88 -1.43
CA ALA A 78 0.15 -0.95 -2.64
C ALA A 78 -1.03 -1.92 -2.47
N ALA A 79 -0.80 -3.10 -1.89
CA ALA A 79 -1.85 -4.09 -1.62
C ALA A 79 -2.90 -3.58 -0.62
N ASP A 80 -2.48 -2.85 0.41
CA ASP A 80 -3.39 -2.17 1.34
C ASP A 80 -4.23 -1.13 0.58
N GLY A 81 -3.61 -0.33 -0.30
CA GLY A 81 -4.30 0.65 -1.13
C GLY A 81 -5.38 0.03 -2.01
N THR A 82 -5.06 -1.03 -2.73
CA THR A 82 -6.02 -1.80 -3.54
C THR A 82 -7.16 -2.34 -2.67
N SER A 83 -6.84 -2.90 -1.49
CA SER A 83 -7.85 -3.43 -0.58
C SER A 83 -8.83 -2.35 -0.08
N MET A 84 -8.35 -1.12 0.11
CA MET A 84 -9.20 0.01 0.48
C MET A 84 -10.17 0.40 -0.64
N ILE A 85 -9.68 0.44 -1.89
CA ILE A 85 -10.49 0.75 -3.08
C ILE A 85 -11.56 -0.33 -3.29
N ASP A 86 -11.19 -1.60 -3.18
CA ASP A 86 -12.10 -2.74 -3.30
C ASP A 86 -13.18 -2.70 -2.21
N THR A 87 -12.78 -2.41 -0.98
CA THR A 87 -13.72 -2.27 0.15
C THR A 87 -14.74 -1.16 -0.11
N ALA A 88 -14.31 -0.02 -0.64
CA ALA A 88 -15.21 1.08 -1.00
C ALA A 88 -16.21 0.67 -2.08
N ALA A 89 -15.77 -0.07 -3.11
CA ALA A 89 -16.64 -0.56 -4.17
C ALA A 89 -17.67 -1.57 -3.67
N VAL A 90 -17.24 -2.53 -2.83
CA VAL A 90 -18.15 -3.52 -2.21
C VAL A 90 -19.19 -2.84 -1.33
N TYR A 91 -18.79 -1.83 -0.55
CA TYR A 91 -19.72 -1.08 0.30
C TYR A 91 -20.81 -0.41 -0.53
N GLU A 92 -20.45 0.36 -1.56
CA GLU A 92 -21.42 1.05 -2.41
C GLU A 92 -22.38 0.08 -3.12
N GLN A 93 -21.85 -1.04 -3.63
CA GLN A 93 -22.68 -2.07 -4.26
C GLN A 93 -23.69 -2.67 -3.27
N THR A 94 -23.28 -2.83 -2.01
CA THR A 94 -24.14 -3.37 -0.95
C THR A 94 -25.25 -2.37 -0.60
N GLU A 95 -24.92 -1.08 -0.43
CA GLU A 95 -25.91 -0.03 -0.16
C GLU A 95 -26.92 0.13 -1.29
N GLN A 96 -26.47 0.05 -2.54
CA GLN A 96 -27.37 0.07 -3.69
C GLN A 96 -28.33 -1.13 -3.66
N THR A 97 -27.82 -2.33 -3.40
CA THR A 97 -28.64 -3.55 -3.31
C THR A 97 -29.65 -3.48 -2.18
N ASN A 98 -29.27 -2.93 -1.03
CA ASN A 98 -30.16 -2.71 0.10
C ASN A 98 -31.27 -1.71 -0.24
N THR A 99 -30.92 -0.61 -0.90
CA THR A 99 -31.88 0.41 -1.35
C THR A 99 -32.89 -0.18 -2.34
N ASP A 100 -32.43 -0.94 -3.33
CA ASP A 100 -33.30 -1.57 -4.33
C ASP A 100 -34.24 -2.59 -3.68
N THR A 101 -33.74 -3.39 -2.73
CA THR A 101 -34.53 -4.36 -1.97
C THR A 101 -35.60 -3.69 -1.09
N ALA A 102 -35.23 -2.59 -0.42
CA ALA A 102 -36.17 -1.81 0.39
C ALA A 102 -37.29 -1.20 -0.47
N ASN A 103 -36.95 -0.66 -1.64
CA ASN A 103 -37.92 -0.11 -2.58
C ASN A 103 -38.88 -1.18 -3.14
N ALA A 104 -38.36 -2.36 -3.49
CA ALA A 104 -39.18 -3.49 -3.92
C ALA A 104 -40.16 -3.95 -2.82
N THR A 105 -39.66 -4.11 -1.59
CA THR A 105 -40.49 -4.51 -0.43
C THR A 105 -41.59 -3.50 -0.15
N ASN A 106 -41.29 -2.19 -0.18
CA ASN A 106 -42.29 -1.15 0.02
C ASN A 106 -43.37 -1.17 -1.07
N THR A 107 -42.99 -1.48 -2.31
CA THR A 107 -43.94 -1.61 -3.44
C THR A 107 -44.86 -2.80 -3.23
N ASP A 108 -44.33 -3.96 -2.81
CA ASP A 108 -45.13 -5.15 -2.55
C ASP A 108 -46.13 -4.94 -1.39
N ILE A 109 -45.71 -4.25 -0.33
CA ILE A 109 -46.60 -3.89 0.80
C ILE A 109 -47.73 -2.96 0.33
N ALA A 110 -47.42 -1.96 -0.49
CA ALA A 110 -48.43 -1.05 -1.03
C ALA A 110 -49.47 -1.81 -1.88
N ASN A 111 -49.02 -2.71 -2.75
CA ASN A 111 -49.89 -3.51 -3.61
C ASN A 111 -50.76 -4.51 -2.81
N ALA A 112 -50.26 -5.06 -1.71
CA ALA A 112 -51.01 -5.99 -0.84
C ALA A 112 -52.07 -5.29 0.03
N GLY A 113 -51.95 -3.98 0.26
CA GLY A 113 -52.92 -3.19 1.03
C GLY A 113 -54.12 -2.69 0.22
N GLU A 114 -54.08 -2.80 -1.11
CA GLU A 114 -55.13 -2.37 -2.04
C GLU A 114 -56.08 -3.50 -2.48
N SER A 115 -55.81 -4.74 -2.06
CA SER A 115 -56.60 -5.96 -2.35
C SER A 115 -57.43 -6.42 -1.16
#